data_AF-A0A353RAF0-F1
#
_entry.id   AF-A0A353RAF0-F1
#
_cell.length_a   1.000
_cell.length_b   1.000
_cell.length_c   1.000
_cell.angle_alpha   90.00
_cell.angle_beta   90.00
_cell.angle_gamma   90.00
#
_symmetry.space_group_name_H-M   'P 1'
#
loop_
_entity.id
_entity.type
_entity.pdbx_description
1 polymer ?
#
loop_
_entity_poly.entity_id
_entity_poly.type
_entity_poly.pdbx_seq_one_letter_code
_entity_poly.pdbx_strand_id
1 'polypeptide(L)'
;MAKTTSVETLSTYKRIMRDLEQGKYKPCYLLMGEEPFYVDQITSFIAAHALTEDEKAFNQMVIYGQDATVMQIADNARRYPLMASRQVIIVKEAQQLKGIEGLASYFKAMNPSCVLVLCLMGKSLDKRTELWKTALKYCEVLESVPLRDYQM
;
A
#
# COMPACT_ATOMS: atom_id res chain seq x y z
N MET A 1 3.59 -5.83 22.24
CA MET A 1 3.26 -4.81 21.23
C MET A 1 1.78 -4.50 21.34
N ALA A 2 1.39 -3.24 21.45
CA ALA A 2 -0.03 -2.85 21.59
C ALA A 2 -0.83 -3.31 20.36
N LYS A 3 -2.06 -3.77 20.58
CA LYS A 3 -3.01 -4.06 19.50
C LYS A 3 -3.49 -2.73 18.92
N THR A 4 -3.44 -2.58 17.60
CA THR A 4 -3.98 -1.42 16.89
C THR A 4 -5.46 -1.26 17.21
N THR A 5 -5.88 -0.04 17.50
CA THR A 5 -7.25 0.32 17.87
C THR A 5 -7.99 0.97 16.69
N SER A 6 -9.33 0.91 16.72
CA SER A 6 -10.17 1.56 15.70
C SER A 6 -9.95 3.08 15.64
N VAL A 7 -9.61 3.71 16.76
CA VAL A 7 -9.26 5.14 16.85
C VAL A 7 -7.95 5.42 16.11
N GLU A 8 -6.94 4.58 16.26
CA GLU A 8 -5.67 4.69 15.53
C GLU A 8 -5.83 4.43 14.04
N THR A 9 -6.67 3.46 13.65
CA THR A 9 -7.05 3.24 12.26
C THR A 9 -7.68 4.50 11.66
N LEU A 10 -8.68 5.08 12.33
CA LEU A 10 -9.38 6.27 11.84
C LEU A 10 -8.46 7.49 11.73
N SER A 11 -7.59 7.72 12.72
CA SER A 11 -6.66 8.85 12.70
C SER A 11 -5.62 8.71 11.58
N THR A 12 -5.09 7.49 11.39
CA THR A 12 -4.15 7.17 10.32
C THR A 12 -4.79 7.30 8.94
N TYR A 13 -5.99 6.74 8.76
CA TYR A 13 -6.78 6.88 7.54
C TYR A 13 -7.01 8.36 7.19
N LYS A 14 -7.50 9.17 8.14
CA LYS A 14 -7.74 10.60 7.91
C LYS A 14 -6.47 11.35 7.51
N ARG A 15 -5.33 11.01 8.11
CA ARG A 15 -4.03 11.61 7.74
C ARG A 15 -3.64 11.21 6.31
N ILE A 16 -3.71 9.93 5.97
CA ILE A 16 -3.39 9.42 4.63
C ILE A 16 -4.27 10.11 3.59
N MET A 17 -5.59 10.12 3.78
CA MET A 17 -6.53 10.76 2.85
C MET A 17 -6.24 12.24 2.67
N ARG A 18 -5.96 12.97 3.75
CA ARG A 18 -5.58 14.39 3.67
C ARG A 18 -4.33 14.61 2.83
N ASP A 19 -3.31 13.78 2.99
CA ASP A 19 -2.08 13.89 2.19
C ASP A 19 -2.37 13.58 0.71
N LEU A 20 -3.17 12.56 0.43
CA LEU A 20 -3.58 12.19 -0.93
C LEU A 20 -4.42 13.28 -1.62
N GLU A 21 -5.38 13.88 -0.91
CA GLU A 21 -6.18 15.02 -1.38
C GLU A 21 -5.32 16.25 -1.70
N GLN A 22 -4.17 16.41 -1.03
CA GLN A 22 -3.18 17.45 -1.32
C GLN A 22 -2.20 17.09 -2.44
N GLY A 23 -2.39 15.94 -3.11
CA GLY A 23 -1.49 15.46 -4.15
C GLY A 23 -0.15 14.93 -3.62
N LYS A 24 -0.03 14.67 -2.31
CA LYS A 24 1.18 14.17 -1.66
C LYS A 24 1.13 12.65 -1.56
N TYR A 25 1.69 12.00 -2.57
CA TYR A 25 1.75 10.54 -2.62
C TYR A 25 3.09 10.04 -2.09
N LYS A 26 3.03 9.03 -1.23
CA LYS A 26 4.21 8.33 -0.73
C LYS A 26 4.62 7.23 -1.69
N PRO A 27 5.92 6.88 -1.76
CA PRO A 27 6.37 5.86 -2.68
C PRO A 27 5.87 4.42 -2.37
N CYS A 28 5.42 4.17 -1.13
CA CYS A 28 4.87 2.88 -0.73
C CYS A 28 3.75 3.05 0.29
N TYR A 29 2.67 2.29 0.11
CA TYR A 29 1.57 2.13 1.03
C TYR A 29 1.40 0.65 1.36
N LEU A 30 1.51 0.30 2.63
CA LEU A 30 1.17 -1.02 3.16
C LEU A 30 -0.19 -0.91 3.87
N LEU A 31 -1.24 -1.35 3.19
CA LEU A 31 -2.62 -1.26 3.64
C LEU A 31 -3.09 -2.67 4.02
N MET A 32 -3.31 -2.92 5.29
CA MET A 32 -3.59 -4.26 5.80
C MET A 32 -4.69 -4.26 6.86
N GLY A 33 -5.19 -5.44 7.22
CA GLY A 33 -6.05 -5.61 8.39
C GLY A 33 -7.35 -6.36 8.09
N GLU A 34 -8.14 -6.58 9.15
CA GLU A 34 -9.36 -7.37 9.10
C GLU A 34 -10.54 -6.62 8.46
N GLU A 35 -10.54 -5.29 8.54
CA GLU A 35 -11.61 -4.46 7.99
C GLU A 35 -11.20 -3.88 6.61
N PRO A 36 -11.81 -4.30 5.49
CA PRO A 36 -11.37 -3.89 4.16
C PRO A 36 -11.76 -2.44 3.79
N PHE A 37 -12.75 -1.84 4.46
CA PHE A 37 -13.30 -0.53 4.05
C PHE A 37 -12.25 0.55 3.86
N TYR A 38 -11.38 0.80 4.86
CA TYR A 38 -10.37 1.86 4.77
C TYR A 38 -9.25 1.53 3.76
N VAL A 39 -8.93 0.24 3.61
CA VAL A 39 -7.95 -0.23 2.61
C VAL A 39 -8.49 0.06 1.22
N ASP A 40 -9.74 -0.28 0.95
CA ASP A 40 -10.39 -0.07 -0.34
C ASP A 40 -10.53 1.42 -0.67
N GLN A 41 -10.95 2.24 0.30
CA GLN A 41 -11.08 3.70 0.13
C GLN A 41 -9.75 4.35 -0.29
N ILE A 42 -8.65 4.05 0.41
CA ILE A 42 -7.33 4.59 0.06
C ILE A 42 -6.87 4.08 -1.31
N THR A 43 -7.01 2.77 -1.55
CA THR A 43 -6.57 2.14 -2.80
C THR A 43 -7.32 2.71 -4.00
N SER A 44 -8.64 2.82 -3.89
CA SER A 44 -9.51 3.40 -4.91
C SER A 44 -9.22 4.88 -5.14
N PHE A 45 -8.95 5.65 -4.08
CA PHE A 45 -8.55 7.04 -4.23
C PHE A 45 -7.24 7.18 -5.01
N ILE A 46 -6.21 6.40 -4.66
CA ILE A 46 -4.91 6.41 -5.35
C ILE A 46 -5.11 6.00 -6.82
N ALA A 47 -5.84 4.92 -7.10
CA ALA A 47 -6.11 4.47 -8.46
C ALA A 47 -6.87 5.52 -9.31
N ALA A 48 -7.73 6.31 -8.67
CA ALA A 48 -8.54 7.31 -9.36
C ALA A 48 -7.81 8.63 -9.58
N HIS A 49 -6.97 9.08 -8.64
CA HIS A 49 -6.47 10.46 -8.60
C HIS A 49 -4.95 10.62 -8.68
N ALA A 50 -4.17 9.53 -8.58
CA ALA A 50 -2.71 9.62 -8.63
C ALA A 50 -2.16 9.95 -10.03
N LEU A 51 -2.97 9.69 -11.06
CA LEU A 51 -2.65 9.83 -12.47
C LEU A 51 -3.87 10.42 -13.19
N THR A 52 -3.63 11.16 -14.25
CA THR A 52 -4.69 11.53 -15.21
C THR A 52 -5.16 10.29 -15.98
N GLU A 53 -6.34 10.35 -16.60
CA GLU A 53 -6.88 9.22 -17.38
C GLU A 53 -5.91 8.75 -18.48
N ASP A 54 -5.24 9.68 -19.17
CA ASP A 54 -4.28 9.37 -20.23
C ASP A 54 -3.01 8.70 -19.67
N GLU A 55 -2.55 9.13 -18.49
CA GLU A 55 -1.36 8.57 -17.85
C GLU A 55 -1.61 7.14 -17.34
N LYS A 56 -2.84 6.82 -16.89
CA LYS A 56 -3.19 5.50 -16.32
C LYS A 56 -2.92 4.36 -17.27
N ALA A 57 -3.15 4.54 -18.57
CA ALA A 57 -2.97 3.49 -19.58
C ALA A 57 -1.54 2.93 -19.62
N PHE A 58 -0.54 3.75 -19.26
CA PHE A 58 0.88 3.39 -19.33
C PHE A 58 1.54 3.30 -17.95
N ASN A 59 1.00 4.00 -16.95
CA ASN A 59 1.64 4.17 -15.65
C ASN A 59 0.87 3.52 -14.50
N GLN A 60 -0.29 2.91 -14.74
CA GLN A 60 -1.04 2.18 -13.71
C GLN A 60 -1.04 0.67 -13.98
N MET A 61 -0.72 -0.12 -12.96
CA MET A 61 -0.82 -1.57 -13.00
C MET A 61 -1.56 -2.10 -11.77
N VAL A 62 -2.52 -2.99 -11.99
CA VAL A 62 -3.21 -3.73 -10.93
C VAL A 62 -2.85 -5.20 -11.05
N ILE A 63 -2.31 -5.77 -9.98
CA ILE A 63 -1.78 -7.14 -9.93
C ILE A 63 -2.44 -7.86 -8.76
N TYR A 64 -2.84 -9.11 -8.96
CA TYR A 64 -3.29 -9.98 -7.87
C TYR A 64 -2.10 -10.77 -7.32
N GLY A 65 -1.93 -10.79 -6.00
CA GLY A 65 -0.76 -11.38 -5.34
C GLY A 65 -0.55 -12.86 -5.66
N GLN A 66 -1.63 -13.62 -5.85
CA GLN A 66 -1.57 -15.04 -6.24
C GLN A 66 -0.90 -15.28 -7.60
N ASP A 67 -0.99 -14.31 -8.51
CA ASP A 67 -0.55 -14.42 -9.90
C ASP A 67 0.86 -13.84 -10.12
N ALA A 68 1.51 -13.39 -9.05
CA ALA A 68 2.80 -12.69 -9.12
C ALA A 68 3.82 -13.18 -8.08
N THR A 69 5.07 -12.83 -8.35
CA THR A 69 6.20 -13.04 -7.44
C THR A 69 6.75 -11.71 -6.97
N VAL A 70 7.40 -11.72 -5.80
CA VAL A 70 8.10 -10.53 -5.28
C VAL A 70 9.07 -9.89 -6.27
N MET A 71 9.75 -10.72 -7.06
CA MET A 71 10.72 -10.25 -8.06
C MET A 71 10.03 -9.47 -9.17
N GLN A 72 8.90 -9.98 -9.70
CA GLN A 72 8.12 -9.26 -10.70
C GLN A 72 7.59 -7.93 -10.18
N ILE A 73 7.09 -7.89 -8.94
CA ILE A 73 6.62 -6.63 -8.33
C ILE A 73 7.77 -5.63 -8.21
N ALA A 74 8.91 -6.06 -7.66
CA ALA A 74 10.07 -5.20 -7.49
C ALA A 74 10.63 -4.68 -8.82
N ASP A 75 10.69 -5.52 -9.85
CA ASP A 75 11.21 -5.13 -11.16
C ASP A 75 10.28 -4.14 -11.88
N ASN A 76 8.95 -4.29 -11.76
CA ASN A 76 8.02 -3.29 -12.28
C ASN A 76 8.13 -1.97 -11.49
N ALA A 77 8.21 -2.04 -10.16
CA ALA A 77 8.28 -0.86 -9.29
C ALA A 77 9.58 -0.06 -9.44
N ARG A 78 10.66 -0.68 -9.94
CA ARG A 78 11.92 0.00 -10.29
C ARG A 78 11.86 0.79 -11.60
N ARG A 79 10.88 0.54 -12.46
CA ARG A 79 10.77 1.27 -13.75
C ARG A 79 10.48 2.74 -13.49
N TYR A 80 10.82 3.60 -14.45
CA TYR A 80 10.42 5.00 -14.40
C TYR A 80 9.10 5.18 -15.16
N PRO A 81 8.25 6.12 -14.72
CA PRO A 81 7.02 6.43 -15.44
C PRO A 81 7.29 6.98 -16.84
N LEU A 82 6.35 6.74 -17.75
CA LEU A 82 6.36 7.24 -19.12
C LEU A 82 5.55 8.54 -19.17
N MET A 83 6.22 9.65 -19.48
CA MET A 83 5.60 10.98 -19.64
C MET A 83 4.70 11.42 -18.47
N ALA A 84 4.93 10.88 -17.27
CA ALA A 84 4.15 11.15 -16.07
C ALA A 84 5.06 11.40 -14.87
N SER A 85 4.53 12.07 -13.84
CA SER A 85 5.30 12.33 -12.61
C SER A 85 5.56 11.07 -11.76
N ARG A 86 4.71 10.06 -11.90
CA ARG A 86 4.78 8.81 -11.13
C ARG A 86 4.18 7.64 -11.88
N GLN A 87 4.50 6.43 -11.45
CA GLN A 87 3.76 5.21 -11.76
C GLN A 87 3.04 4.69 -10.52
N VAL A 88 1.96 3.94 -10.71
CA VAL A 88 1.12 3.39 -9.65
C VAL A 88 1.02 1.88 -9.85
N ILE A 89 1.47 1.11 -8.87
CA ILE A 89 1.36 -0.35 -8.87
C ILE A 89 0.53 -0.76 -7.68
N ILE A 90 -0.62 -1.36 -7.92
CA ILE A 90 -1.54 -1.84 -6.90
C ILE A 90 -1.48 -3.36 -6.87
N VAL A 91 -1.05 -3.91 -5.75
CA VAL A 91 -1.03 -5.36 -5.52
C VAL A 91 -2.19 -5.71 -4.58
N LYS A 92 -3.26 -6.26 -5.16
CA LYS A 92 -4.41 -6.80 -4.42
C LYS A 92 -4.07 -8.17 -3.84
N GLU A 93 -4.62 -8.50 -2.68
CA GLU A 93 -4.34 -9.77 -2.00
C GLU A 93 -2.84 -10.06 -1.83
N ALA A 94 -2.06 -9.04 -1.49
CA ALA A 94 -0.60 -9.11 -1.46
C ALA A 94 -0.05 -10.15 -0.47
N GLN A 95 -0.84 -10.57 0.53
CA GLN A 95 -0.49 -11.67 1.44
C GLN A 95 -0.35 -13.03 0.73
N GLN A 96 -0.88 -13.15 -0.49
CA GLN A 96 -0.77 -14.33 -1.35
C GLN A 96 0.49 -14.29 -2.23
N LEU A 97 1.25 -13.19 -2.20
CA LEU A 97 2.46 -13.03 -2.99
C LEU A 97 3.53 -14.04 -2.58
N LYS A 98 4.02 -14.80 -3.56
CA LYS A 98 5.11 -15.76 -3.34
C LYS A 98 6.39 -15.02 -2.97
N GLY A 99 6.90 -15.31 -1.76
CA GLY A 99 8.14 -14.72 -1.26
C GLY A 99 8.02 -13.27 -0.80
N ILE A 100 6.87 -12.84 -0.27
CA ILE A 100 6.59 -11.46 0.15
C ILE A 100 7.70 -10.82 1.03
N GLU A 101 8.38 -11.60 1.87
CA GLU A 101 9.52 -11.14 2.69
C GLU A 101 10.63 -10.47 1.87
N GLY A 102 10.79 -10.86 0.60
CA GLY A 102 11.77 -10.27 -0.31
C GLY A 102 11.56 -8.77 -0.57
N LEU A 103 10.35 -8.24 -0.35
CA LEU A 103 10.05 -6.80 -0.51
C LEU A 103 10.83 -5.93 0.47
N ALA A 104 11.27 -6.48 1.61
CA ALA A 104 12.12 -5.78 2.57
C ALA A 104 13.40 -5.25 1.92
N SER A 105 13.97 -5.96 0.94
CA SER A 105 15.15 -5.50 0.21
C SER A 105 14.82 -4.34 -0.74
N TYR A 106 13.66 -4.41 -1.40
CA TYR A 106 13.20 -3.38 -2.34
C TYR A 106 12.92 -2.05 -1.62
N PHE A 107 12.25 -2.07 -0.47
CA PHE A 107 11.89 -0.85 0.26
C PHE A 107 13.07 0.03 0.65
N LYS A 108 14.26 -0.56 0.86
CA LYS A 108 15.49 0.18 1.20
C LYS A 108 16.03 1.03 0.05
N ALA A 109 15.70 0.68 -1.19
CA ALA A 109 16.18 1.33 -2.40
C ALA A 109 15.03 1.45 -3.42
N MET A 110 13.91 1.99 -2.95
CA MET A 110 12.70 2.12 -3.76
C MET A 110 12.79 3.31 -4.72
N ASN A 111 12.09 3.21 -5.86
CA ASN A 111 11.97 4.34 -6.77
C ASN A 111 11.03 5.40 -6.17
N PRO A 112 11.47 6.65 -5.92
CA PRO A 112 10.61 7.71 -5.38
C PRO A 112 9.47 8.10 -6.32
N SER A 113 9.61 7.84 -7.62
CA SER A 113 8.57 8.07 -8.64
C SER A 113 7.62 6.87 -8.81
N CYS A 114 7.69 5.85 -7.97
CA CYS A 114 6.72 4.75 -7.94
C CYS A 114 5.85 4.87 -6.70
N VAL A 115 4.54 4.71 -6.85
CA VAL A 115 3.57 4.54 -5.76
C VAL A 115 3.18 3.07 -5.73
N LEU A 116 3.83 2.29 -4.87
CA LEU A 116 3.50 0.88 -4.66
C LEU A 116 2.45 0.73 -3.56
N VAL A 117 1.28 0.19 -3.88
CA VAL A 117 0.18 -0.03 -2.93
C VAL A 117 0.01 -1.53 -2.70
N LEU A 118 0.34 -2.00 -1.51
CA LEU A 118 0.19 -3.41 -1.10
C LEU A 118 -1.08 -3.54 -0.26
N CYS A 119 -2.07 -4.27 -0.76
CA CYS A 119 -3.35 -4.49 -0.09
C CYS A 119 -3.38 -5.89 0.51
N LEU A 120 -3.39 -6.00 1.84
CA LEU A 120 -3.50 -7.25 2.58
C LEU A 120 -4.84 -7.27 3.32
N MET A 121 -5.91 -7.63 2.63
CA MET A 121 -7.25 -7.69 3.21
C MET A 121 -7.41 -8.98 4.04
N GLY A 122 -8.03 -8.86 5.22
CA GLY A 122 -8.25 -9.98 6.14
C GLY A 122 -7.00 -10.49 6.86
N LYS A 123 -5.82 -9.88 6.64
CA LYS A 123 -4.55 -10.34 7.24
C LYS A 123 -3.58 -9.19 7.46
N SER A 124 -2.88 -9.22 8.59
CA SER A 124 -1.74 -8.34 8.88
C SER A 124 -0.42 -9.09 8.73
N LEU A 125 0.66 -8.36 8.45
CA LEU A 125 2.01 -8.92 8.50
C LEU A 125 2.40 -9.32 9.93
N ASP A 126 3.23 -10.35 10.07
CA ASP A 126 3.82 -10.68 11.37
C ASP A 126 4.78 -9.56 11.79
N LYS A 127 4.45 -8.89 12.89
CA LYS A 127 5.17 -7.72 13.41
C LYS A 127 6.61 -8.00 13.85
N ARG A 128 7.05 -9.26 13.86
CA ARG A 128 8.43 -9.68 14.17
C ARG A 128 9.32 -9.75 12.93
N THR A 129 8.74 -9.81 11.74
CA THR A 129 9.45 -9.98 10.46
C THR A 129 10.29 -8.75 10.10
N GLU A 130 11.34 -8.98 9.32
CA GLU A 130 12.14 -7.88 8.76
C GLU A 130 11.34 -7.06 7.75
N LEU A 131 10.41 -7.69 7.02
CA LEU A 131 9.49 -7.00 6.14
C LEU A 131 8.67 -5.95 6.90
N TRP A 132 8.06 -6.33 8.03
CA TRP A 132 7.30 -5.39 8.85
C TRP A 132 8.15 -4.22 9.36
N LYS A 133 9.32 -4.51 9.94
CA LYS A 133 10.23 -3.48 10.46
C LYS A 133 10.71 -2.53 9.37
N THR A 134 10.91 -3.04 8.16
CA THR A 134 11.33 -2.23 7.01
C THR A 134 10.16 -1.42 6.47
N ALA A 135 8.96 -2.01 6.35
CA ALA A 135 7.77 -1.29 5.93
C ALA A 135 7.46 -0.10 6.86
N LEU A 136 7.58 -0.25 8.18
CA LEU A 136 7.41 0.86 9.13
C LEU A 136 8.38 2.03 8.91
N LYS A 137 9.54 1.80 8.28
CA LYS A 137 10.56 2.84 8.03
C LYS A 137 10.36 3.56 6.70
N TYR A 138 9.90 2.85 5.67
CA TYR A 138 9.90 3.32 4.29
C TYR A 138 8.51 3.47 3.67
N CYS A 139 7.52 2.74 4.18
CA CYS A 139 6.15 2.76 3.69
C CYS A 139 5.23 3.52 4.63
N GLU A 140 4.18 4.08 4.05
CA GLU A 140 3.02 4.55 4.78
C GLU A 140 2.16 3.34 5.16
N VAL A 141 1.88 3.13 6.44
CA VAL A 141 1.25 1.90 6.93
C VAL A 141 -0.12 2.21 7.52
N LEU A 142 -1.14 1.47 7.07
CA LEU A 142 -2.45 1.42 7.70
C LEU A 142 -2.75 -0.01 8.12
N GLU A 143 -3.05 -0.21 9.40
CA GLU A 143 -3.70 -1.43 9.89
C GLU A 143 -5.16 -1.12 10.22
N SER A 144 -6.05 -1.70 9.43
CA SER A 144 -7.49 -1.51 9.50
C SER A 144 -8.12 -2.56 10.39
N VAL A 145 -8.62 -2.12 11.55
CA VAL A 145 -9.31 -3.01 12.49
C VAL A 145 -10.81 -2.68 12.53
N PRO A 146 -11.68 -3.66 12.80
CA PRO A 146 -13.11 -3.42 12.94
C PRO A 146 -13.39 -2.36 14.00
N LEU A 147 -14.45 -1.58 13.78
CA LEU A 147 -14.99 -0.71 14.80
C LEU A 147 -15.42 -1.61 15.97
N ARG A 148 -14.77 -1.49 17.12
CA ARG A 148 -15.29 -2.11 18.35
C ARG A 148 -16.49 -1.27 18.77
N ASP A 149 -17.66 -1.89 18.86
CA ASP A 149 -18.96 -1.28 19.21
C ASP A 149 -19.05 -0.59 20.59
N TYR A 150 -17.93 -0.33 21.27
CA TYR A 150 -17.94 0.15 22.66
C TYR A 150 -17.83 1.67 22.81
N GLN A 151 -18.44 2.46 21.92
CA GLN A 151 -18.66 3.90 22.12
C GLN A 151 -19.93 4.37 21.36
N MET A 152 -21.11 3.88 21.78
CA MET A 152 -22.35 4.66 21.75
C MET A 152 -22.64 5.19 23.15
#